data_AF-A0A7C9GHG3-F1
#
_entry.id   AF-A0A7C9GHG3-F1
#
_cell.length_a   1.000
_cell.length_b   1.000
_cell.length_c   1.000
_cell.angle_alpha   90.00
_cell.angle_beta   90.00
_cell.angle_gamma   90.00
#
_symmetry.space_group_name_H-M   'P 1'
#
loop_
_entity.id
_entity.type
_entity.pdbx_description
1 polymer ?
#
loop_
_entity_poly.entity_id
_entity_poly.type
_entity_poly.pdbx_seq_one_letter_code
_entity_poly.pdbx_strand_id
1 'polypeptide(L)'
;MSKSIQECFEAISLLGETGEIVRIPAVAELYQSSENREQWIVWAVDSDGAMLETVFSGPSAEQRATEYAREKFAGFRRQMPGPPQCL
;
A
#
# COMPACT_ATOMS: atom_id res chain seq x y z
N MET A 1 -2.56 1.94 30.54
CA MET A 1 -1.14 2.16 30.17
C MET A 1 -0.99 1.78 28.72
N SER A 2 -0.94 2.80 27.87
CA SER A 2 -1.01 2.72 26.41
C SER A 2 0.22 2.03 25.83
N LYS A 3 0.03 1.00 25.00
CA LYS A 3 1.10 0.43 24.19
C LYS A 3 1.24 1.28 22.94
N SER A 4 2.23 2.17 22.94
CA SER A 4 2.68 2.90 21.76
C SER A 4 3.15 1.91 20.70
N ILE A 5 2.37 1.77 19.62
CA ILE A 5 2.80 1.12 18.38
C ILE A 5 3.62 2.18 17.64
N GLN A 6 4.92 2.17 17.91
CA GLN A 6 5.90 3.00 17.20
C GLN A 6 6.94 2.07 16.59
N GLU A 7 6.53 1.35 15.57
CA GLU A 7 7.46 0.80 14.58
C GLU A 7 7.08 1.46 13.26
N CYS A 8 7.63 2.66 13.06
CA CYS A 8 7.77 3.22 11.72
C CYS A 8 8.70 2.28 10.97
N PHE A 9 8.13 1.28 10.30
CA PHE A 9 8.87 0.40 9.42
C PHE A 9 9.50 1.29 8.36
N GLU A 10 10.81 1.50 8.48
CA GLU A 10 11.57 2.31 7.56
C GLU A 10 11.25 1.81 6.16
N ALA A 11 10.65 2.68 5.37
CA ALA A 11 10.51 2.47 3.95
C ALA A 11 11.94 2.51 3.37
N ILE A 12 12.67 1.41 3.49
CA ILE A 12 13.95 1.22 2.81
C ILE A 12 13.60 1.29 1.33
N SER A 13 13.77 2.47 0.76
CA SER A 13 13.97 2.59 -0.67
C SER A 13 15.26 1.85 -0.94
N LEU A 14 15.14 0.63 -1.45
CA LEU A 14 16.25 -0.11 -2.03
C LEU A 14 16.70 0.69 -3.26
N LEU A 15 17.54 1.69 -3.02
CA LEU A 15 18.32 2.33 -4.06
C LEU A 15 19.27 1.25 -4.55
N GLY A 16 18.98 0.67 -5.71
CA GLY A 16 19.99 -0.03 -6.48
C GLY A 16 21.19 0.92 -6.66
N GLU A 17 22.39 0.36 -6.72
CA GLU A 17 23.64 1.13 -6.84
C GLU A 17 23.75 1.96 -8.15
N THR A 18 22.74 1.87 -9.00
CA THR A 18 22.42 2.80 -10.09
C THR A 18 21.15 3.51 -9.69
N GLY A 19 21.07 4.85 -9.77
CA GLY A 19 19.91 5.69 -9.36
C GLY A 19 18.58 5.45 -10.09
N GLU A 20 18.31 4.23 -10.51
CA GLU A 20 17.06 3.67 -10.94
C GLU A 20 16.19 3.39 -9.71
N ILE A 21 15.00 3.95 -9.69
CA ILE A 21 14.01 3.68 -8.64
C ILE A 21 13.59 2.21 -8.82
N VAL A 22 14.20 1.30 -8.05
CA VAL A 22 13.82 -0.11 -8.05
C VAL A 22 12.47 -0.22 -7.37
N ARG A 23 11.43 -0.40 -8.19
CA ARG A 23 10.08 -0.71 -7.69
C ARG A 23 10.02 -2.16 -7.27
N ILE A 24 9.23 -2.44 -6.25
CA ILE A 24 8.89 -3.81 -5.84
C ILE A 24 8.14 -4.45 -7.02
N PRO A 25 8.58 -5.60 -7.57
CA PRO A 25 7.95 -6.28 -8.69
C PRO A 25 6.65 -7.00 -8.27
N ALA A 26 5.83 -6.33 -7.46
CA ALA A 26 4.53 -6.78 -6.98
C ALA A 26 3.42 -5.90 -7.57
N VAL A 27 2.20 -6.44 -7.53
CA VAL A 27 0.98 -5.69 -7.82
C VAL A 27 0.33 -5.31 -6.49
N ALA A 28 0.26 -4.02 -6.20
CA ALA A 28 -0.45 -3.52 -5.03
C ALA A 28 -1.95 -3.39 -5.29
N GLU A 29 -2.78 -3.89 -4.38
CA GLU A 29 -4.21 -3.66 -4.32
C GLU A 29 -4.51 -2.52 -3.35
N LEU A 30 -5.25 -1.52 -3.85
CA LEU A 30 -5.72 -0.40 -3.04
C LEU A 30 -7.21 -0.57 -2.79
N TYR A 31 -7.62 -0.63 -1.51
CA TYR A 31 -9.03 -0.69 -1.11
C TYR A 31 -9.33 0.25 0.05
N GLN A 32 -10.58 0.68 0.14
CA GLN A 32 -11.08 1.45 1.28
C GLN A 32 -11.46 0.47 2.40
N SER A 33 -11.06 0.77 3.63
CA SER A 33 -11.43 -0.06 4.78
C SER A 33 -12.95 -0.08 4.96
N SER A 34 -13.51 -1.28 5.18
CA SER A 34 -14.94 -1.47 5.46
C SER A 34 -15.31 -0.99 6.87
N GLU A 35 -14.37 -1.07 7.81
CA GLU A 35 -14.54 -0.67 9.20
C GLU A 35 -14.42 0.84 9.38
N ASN A 36 -13.58 1.50 8.58
CA ASN A 36 -13.39 2.94 8.61
C ASN A 36 -13.25 3.53 7.21
N ARG A 37 -14.29 4.23 6.75
CA ARG A 37 -14.31 4.84 5.42
C ARG A 37 -13.27 5.95 5.22
N GLU A 38 -12.66 6.45 6.28
CA GLU A 38 -11.57 7.43 6.19
C GLU A 38 -10.19 6.76 6.01
N GLN A 39 -10.15 5.43 6.02
CA GLN A 39 -8.93 4.65 5.86
C GLN A 39 -8.83 3.99 4.49
N TRP A 40 -7.64 4.07 3.93
CA TRP A 40 -7.26 3.46 2.67
C TRP A 40 -6.08 2.53 2.91
N ILE A 41 -6.19 1.31 2.40
CA ILE A 41 -5.22 0.25 2.65
C ILE A 41 -4.57 -0.12 1.32
N VAL A 42 -3.25 -0.10 1.30
CA VAL A 42 -2.42 -0.63 0.22
C VAL A 42 -1.94 -1.99 0.68
N TRP A 43 -2.31 -3.03 -0.06
CA TRP A 43 -1.90 -4.40 0.19
C TRP A 43 -1.14 -4.91 -1.03
N ALA A 44 0.02 -5.51 -0.84
CA ALA A 44 0.80 -6.08 -1.93
C ALA A 44 1.43 -7.40 -1.50
N VAL A 45 1.48 -8.35 -2.42
CA VAL A 45 2.23 -9.60 -2.24
C VAL A 45 3.28 -9.69 -3.32
N ASP A 46 4.53 -9.78 -2.89
CA ASP A 46 5.68 -9.97 -3.78
C ASP A 46 5.78 -11.42 -4.29
N SER A 47 6.63 -11.65 -5.30
CA SER A 47 6.85 -12.96 -5.91
C SER A 47 7.38 -14.02 -4.92
N ASP A 48 8.08 -13.59 -3.88
CA ASP A 48 8.54 -14.44 -2.78
C ASP A 48 7.44 -14.76 -1.75
N GLY A 49 6.21 -14.26 -1.97
CA GLY A 49 5.09 -14.42 -1.04
C GLY A 49 5.14 -13.48 0.16
N ALA A 50 6.06 -12.51 0.17
CA ALA A 50 6.14 -11.48 1.20
C ALA A 50 4.94 -10.53 1.08
N MET A 51 4.17 -10.40 2.17
CA MET A 51 3.02 -9.53 2.24
C MET A 51 3.40 -8.17 2.85
N LEU A 52 3.01 -7.09 2.18
CA LEU A 52 3.13 -5.71 2.62
C LEU A 52 1.74 -5.10 2.74
N GLU A 53 1.42 -4.59 3.93
CA GLU A 53 0.19 -3.83 4.18
C GLU A 53 0.55 -2.44 4.70
N THR A 54 -0.07 -1.41 4.16
CA THR A 54 0.11 -0.03 4.63
C THR A 54 -1.23 0.69 4.69
N VAL A 55 -1.54 1.21 5.88
CA VAL A 55 -2.80 1.90 6.18
C VAL A 55 -2.59 3.40 6.17
N PHE A 56 -3.35 4.10 5.35
CA PHE A 56 -3.40 5.56 5.27
C PHE A 56 -4.72 6.05 5.86
N SER A 57 -4.64 6.97 6.82
CA SER A 57 -5.82 7.54 7.50
C SER A 57 -5.86 9.06 7.38
N GLY A 58 -7.07 9.64 7.36
CA GLY A 58 -7.27 11.09 7.41
C GLY A 58 -7.50 11.75 6.04
N PRO A 59 -7.50 13.10 5.98
CA PRO A 59 -7.74 13.82 4.73
C PRO A 59 -6.68 13.44 3.69
N SER A 60 -7.13 13.22 2.46
CA SER A 60 -6.27 12.76 1.36
C SER A 60 -5.62 11.37 1.58
N ALA A 61 -6.15 10.52 2.46
CA ALA A 61 -5.71 9.13 2.62
C ALA A 61 -5.69 8.38 1.28
N GLU A 62 -6.74 8.52 0.47
CA GLU A 62 -6.84 7.93 -0.87
C GLU A 62 -5.68 8.37 -1.78
N GLN A 63 -5.40 9.68 -1.81
CA GLN A 63 -4.39 10.25 -2.68
C GLN A 63 -3.00 9.77 -2.28
N ARG A 64 -2.67 9.80 -0.98
CA ARG A 64 -1.38 9.32 -0.46
C ARG A 64 -1.20 7.82 -0.66
N ALA A 65 -2.25 7.03 -0.45
CA ALA A 65 -2.21 5.58 -0.69
C ALA A 65 -1.99 5.27 -2.17
N THR A 66 -2.63 6.02 -3.06
CA THR A 66 -2.44 5.90 -4.51
C THR A 66 -1.03 6.30 -4.95
N GLU A 67 -0.50 7.39 -4.41
CA GLU A 67 0.85 7.87 -4.71
C GLU A 67 1.90 6.88 -4.22
N TYR A 68 1.78 6.44 -2.96
CA TYR A 68 2.61 5.38 -2.39
C TYR A 68 2.60 4.11 -3.26
N ALA A 69 1.41 3.66 -3.68
CA ALA A 69 1.30 2.46 -4.51
C ALA A 69 2.01 2.60 -5.87
N ARG A 70 1.90 3.78 -6.51
CA ARG A 70 2.56 4.10 -7.79
C ARG A 70 4.07 4.23 -7.69
N GLU A 71 4.55 4.77 -6.58
CA GLU A 71 5.98 4.98 -6.37
C GLU A 71 6.70 3.70 -5.97
N LYS A 72 6.10 2.90 -5.07
CA LYS A 72 6.74 1.71 -4.50
C LYS A 72 6.60 0.46 -5.36
N PHE A 73 5.48 0.26 -6.05
CA PHE A 73 5.18 -1.02 -6.71
C PHE A 73 5.15 -0.89 -8.23
N ALA A 74 5.60 -1.93 -8.93
CA ALA A 74 5.65 -1.98 -10.39
C ALA A 74 4.25 -1.93 -11.02
N GLY A 75 3.25 -2.43 -10.30
CA GLY A 75 1.85 -2.28 -10.68
C GLY A 75 0.97 -1.99 -9.46
N PHE A 76 -0.17 -1.36 -9.70
CA PHE A 76 -1.22 -1.32 -8.70
C PHE A 76 -2.61 -1.39 -9.34
N ARG A 77 -3.55 -2.00 -8.64
CA ARG A 77 -4.96 -2.09 -8.99
C ARG A 77 -5.77 -1.43 -7.89
N ARG A 78 -6.55 -0.43 -8.24
CA ARG A 78 -7.52 0.14 -7.30
C ARG A 78 -8.79 -0.72 -7.33
N GLN A 79 -9.08 -1.42 -6.24
CA GLN A 79 -10.43 -1.90 -6.01
C GLN A 79 -11.26 -0.70 -5.57
N MET A 80 -12.11 -0.21 -6.48
CA MET A 80 -13.19 0.68 -6.05
C MET A 80 -14.12 -0.10 -5.13
N PRO A 81 -14.66 0.50 -4.05
CA PRO A 81 -15.74 -0.12 -3.28
C PRO A 81 -16.96 -0.24 -4.19
N GLY A 82 -17.07 -1.40 -4.82
CA GLY A 82 -18.25 -1.91 -5.48
C GLY A 82 -18.36 -3.37 -5.06
N PRO A 83 -19.57 -3.93 -4.93
CA PRO A 83 -19.71 -5.34 -4.60
C PRO A 83 -18.83 -6.16 -5.56
N PRO A 84 -18.12 -7.20 -5.08
CA PRO A 84 -17.36 -8.05 -5.96
C PRO A 84 -18.31 -8.52 -7.07
N GLN A 85 -18.03 -8.11 -8.31
CA GLN A 85 -18.74 -8.67 -9.43
C GLN A 85 -18.23 -10.10 -9.55
N CYS A 86 -18.99 -11.03 -8.97
CA CYS A 86 -18.89 -12.44 -9.32
C CYS A 86 -19.05 -12.54 -10.84
N LEU A 87 -18.01 -12.98 -11.53
CA LEU A 87 -18.08 -13.57 -12.87
C LEU A 87 -17.88 -15.07 -12.72
#